data_AF-A0A2V9RZT8-F1
#
_entry.id   AF-A0A2V9RZT8-F1
#
_cell.length_a   1.000
_cell.length_b   1.000
_cell.length_c   1.000
_cell.angle_alpha   90.00
_cell.angle_beta   90.00
_cell.angle_gamma   90.00
#
_symmetry.space_group_name_H-M   'P 1'
#
loop_
_entity.id
_entity.type
_entity.pdbx_description
1 polymer ?
#
loop_
_entity_poly.entity_id
_entity_poly.type
_entity_poly.pdbx_seq_one_letter_code
_entity_poly.pdbx_strand_id
1 'polypeptide(L)'
;MRKRILSSALSAVPPLGENWLDLERAAVVEVTSEEEGFPVESALVSGESPGWRAAAPGSQTIRLIFDQPQTLRHISLVFEERQTTRTQEFVLRWSSDGARSFRDIVRQQWNFSPPEAPREIEEYQVQLSDVTTLELVVMPQIAGGAARASLRSLRMS
;
A
#
# COMPACT_ATOMS: atom_id res chain seq x y z
N MET A 1 23.22 16.15 -26.55
CA MET A 1 22.05 15.96 -25.68
C MET A 1 22.41 14.95 -24.59
N ARG A 2 22.22 15.30 -23.31
CA ARG A 2 22.61 14.44 -22.16
C ARG A 2 21.38 13.66 -21.68
N LYS A 3 21.30 12.38 -22.03
CA LYS A 3 20.27 11.45 -21.58
C LYS A 3 20.76 10.80 -20.27
N ARG A 4 19.98 10.91 -19.19
CA ARG A 4 20.15 10.07 -18.00
C ARG A 4 19.11 8.96 -18.07
N ILE A 5 19.57 7.73 -18.09
CA ILE A 5 18.72 6.55 -17.92
C ILE A 5 18.39 6.50 -16.42
N LEU A 6 17.10 6.55 -16.07
CA LEU A 6 16.65 6.18 -14.74
C LEU A 6 16.92 4.68 -14.62
N SER A 7 17.92 4.31 -13.84
CA SER A 7 18.12 2.92 -13.43
C SER A 7 16.85 2.49 -12.70
N SER A 8 16.10 1.54 -13.25
CA SER A 8 15.12 0.78 -12.48
C SER A 8 15.88 0.19 -11.30
N ALA A 9 15.59 0.65 -10.09
CA ALA A 9 16.24 0.16 -8.88
C ALA A 9 15.72 -1.25 -8.56
N LEU A 10 16.20 -2.24 -9.31
CA LEU A 10 16.40 -3.58 -8.76
C LEU A 10 17.67 -3.52 -7.93
N SER A 11 17.59 -3.00 -6.69
CA SER A 11 18.64 -3.17 -5.70
C SER A 11 18.14 -2.93 -4.29
N ALA A 12 18.32 -4.01 -3.52
CA ALA A 12 18.61 -4.04 -2.10
C ALA A 12 17.48 -3.64 -1.13
N VAL A 13 16.96 -4.68 -0.48
CA VAL A 13 16.51 -4.70 0.92
C VAL A 13 17.02 -3.46 1.69
N PRO A 14 16.13 -2.61 2.24
CA PRO A 14 16.56 -1.50 3.07
C PRO A 14 17.34 -2.06 4.28
N PRO A 15 18.42 -1.37 4.70
CA PRO A 15 19.29 -1.85 5.76
C PRO A 15 18.51 -2.06 7.07
N LEU A 16 18.94 -3.06 7.83
CA LEU A 16 18.65 -3.21 9.26
C LEU A 16 18.86 -1.85 9.96
N GLY A 17 17.77 -1.10 10.22
CA GLY A 17 17.84 0.20 10.88
C GLY A 17 16.78 1.23 10.51
N GLU A 18 15.92 1.01 9.51
CA GLU A 18 14.74 1.87 9.35
C GLU A 18 13.80 1.65 10.54
N ASN A 19 13.61 2.70 11.33
CA ASN A 19 12.70 2.72 12.46
C ASN A 19 11.27 2.87 11.94
N TRP A 20 10.77 1.79 11.32
CA TRP A 20 9.40 1.70 10.84
C TRP A 20 8.43 1.97 12.01
N LEU A 21 7.36 2.69 11.71
CA LEU A 21 6.30 2.95 12.66
C LEU A 21 5.63 1.62 13.05
N ASP A 22 5.45 1.41 14.36
CA ASP A 22 4.66 0.30 14.90
C ASP A 22 3.17 0.59 14.68
N LEU A 23 2.66 0.25 13.50
CA LEU A 23 1.31 0.60 13.07
C LEU A 23 0.21 -0.04 13.94
N GLU A 24 0.46 -1.21 14.52
CA GLU A 24 -0.49 -1.85 15.44
C GLU A 24 -0.73 -1.01 16.70
N ARG A 25 0.27 -0.22 17.11
CA ARG A 25 0.19 0.63 18.31
C ARG A 25 -0.04 2.10 18.00
N ALA A 26 0.19 2.53 16.76
CA ALA A 26 0.14 3.93 16.38
C ALA A 26 -1.18 4.32 15.70
N ALA A 27 -1.96 3.35 15.22
CA ALA A 27 -3.15 3.63 14.43
C ALA A 27 -4.28 2.61 14.63
N VAL A 28 -5.51 3.11 14.50
CA VAL A 28 -6.69 2.29 14.24
C VAL A 28 -6.79 2.05 12.73
N VAL A 29 -7.12 0.82 12.35
CA VAL A 29 -7.22 0.41 10.94
C VAL A 29 -8.68 0.17 10.59
N GLU A 30 -9.14 0.80 9.51
CA GLU A 30 -10.44 0.51 8.91
C GLU A 30 -10.21 -0.16 7.54
N VAL A 31 -10.94 -1.26 7.29
CA VAL A 31 -10.95 -1.92 5.99
C VAL A 31 -12.37 -2.04 5.44
N THR A 32 -12.50 -1.97 4.11
CA THR A 32 -13.79 -2.22 3.45
C THR A 32 -14.24 -3.67 3.63
N SER A 33 -13.31 -4.62 3.51
CA SER A 33 -13.56 -6.04 3.76
C SER A 33 -12.25 -6.79 3.93
N GLU A 34 -12.29 -7.98 4.52
CA GLU A 34 -11.14 -8.88 4.65
C GLU A 34 -11.59 -10.34 4.57
N GLU A 35 -10.78 -11.17 3.92
CA GLU A 35 -10.99 -12.61 3.84
C GLU A 35 -10.45 -13.31 5.09
N GLU A 36 -11.18 -14.33 5.56
CA GLU A 36 -10.73 -15.18 6.65
C GLU A 36 -9.34 -15.76 6.38
N GLY A 37 -8.42 -15.58 7.34
CA GLY A 37 -7.01 -15.99 7.22
C GLY A 37 -6.09 -14.98 6.52
N PHE A 38 -6.62 -13.86 6.02
CA PHE A 38 -5.85 -12.78 5.38
C PHE A 38 -6.23 -11.40 5.96
N PRO A 39 -6.14 -11.23 7.29
CA PRO A 39 -6.59 -10.02 7.96
C PRO A 39 -5.64 -8.85 7.71
N VAL A 40 -6.09 -7.61 7.94
CA VAL A 40 -5.30 -6.42 7.58
C VAL A 40 -3.97 -6.32 8.32
N GLU A 41 -3.92 -6.80 9.56
CA GLU A 41 -2.72 -6.82 10.42
C GLU A 41 -1.59 -7.58 9.74
N SER A 42 -1.91 -8.62 8.96
CA SER A 42 -0.91 -9.37 8.20
C SER A 42 -0.20 -8.49 7.17
N ALA A 43 -0.77 -7.40 6.67
CA ALA A 43 -0.05 -6.48 5.79
C ALA A 43 0.75 -5.40 6.55
N LEU A 44 0.50 -5.21 7.85
CA LEU A 44 1.07 -4.09 8.63
C LEU A 44 2.22 -4.52 9.54
N VAL A 45 2.29 -5.81 9.90
CA VAL A 45 3.37 -6.35 10.74
C VAL A 45 4.69 -6.52 9.98
N SER A 46 5.78 -6.32 10.70
CA SER A 46 7.11 -6.68 10.21
C SER A 46 7.31 -8.20 10.32
N GLY A 47 7.42 -8.90 9.19
CA GLY A 47 7.73 -10.33 9.19
C GLY A 47 7.27 -11.04 7.91
N GLU A 48 7.37 -12.37 7.92
CA GLU A 48 6.77 -13.22 6.89
C GLU A 48 5.30 -13.48 7.23
N SER A 49 4.43 -12.64 6.71
CA SER A 49 2.97 -12.78 6.81
C SER A 49 2.38 -13.01 5.41
N PRO A 50 1.18 -13.62 5.29
CA PRO A 50 0.52 -13.78 4.00
C PRO A 50 0.11 -12.45 3.36
N GLY A 51 -0.02 -11.38 4.15
CA GLY A 51 -0.59 -10.10 3.75
C GLY A 51 -2.11 -10.06 3.94
N TRP A 52 -2.71 -8.95 3.55
CA TRP A 52 -4.14 -8.72 3.55
C TRP A 52 -4.77 -9.12 2.22
N ARG A 53 -6.03 -9.56 2.26
CA ARG A 53 -6.87 -9.77 1.09
C ARG A 53 -8.31 -9.41 1.38
N ALA A 54 -8.94 -8.67 0.48
CA ALA A 54 -10.36 -8.34 0.58
C ALA A 54 -11.26 -9.58 0.45
N ALA A 55 -12.35 -9.63 1.21
CA ALA A 55 -13.36 -10.69 1.06
C ALA A 55 -14.19 -10.51 -0.22
N ALA A 56 -14.46 -9.25 -0.62
CA ALA A 56 -15.32 -8.93 -1.74
C ALA A 56 -14.52 -8.36 -2.94
N PRO A 57 -15.03 -8.52 -4.17
CA PRO A 57 -14.47 -7.86 -5.35
C PRO A 57 -14.76 -6.35 -5.36
N GLY A 58 -14.17 -5.64 -6.32
CA GLY A 58 -14.37 -4.20 -6.52
C GLY A 58 -13.39 -3.35 -5.72
N SER A 59 -13.64 -2.03 -5.68
CA SER A 59 -12.79 -1.07 -4.97
C SER A 59 -12.75 -1.38 -3.48
N GLN A 60 -11.55 -1.43 -2.90
CA GLN A 60 -11.35 -1.70 -1.49
C GLN A 60 -10.45 -0.65 -0.88
N THR A 61 -10.72 -0.29 0.37
CA THR A 61 -9.98 0.73 1.10
C THR A 61 -9.35 0.12 2.33
N ILE A 62 -8.07 0.47 2.58
CA ILE A 62 -7.41 0.36 3.87
C ILE A 62 -7.14 1.79 4.35
N ARG A 63 -7.61 2.12 5.54
CA ARG A 63 -7.40 3.43 6.16
C ARG A 63 -6.71 3.27 7.51
N LEU A 64 -5.62 4.01 7.69
CA LEU A 64 -4.92 4.15 8.95
C LEU A 64 -5.29 5.48 9.58
N ILE A 65 -5.87 5.45 10.77
CA ILE A 65 -6.21 6.62 11.58
C ILE A 65 -5.23 6.67 12.74
N PHE A 66 -4.30 7.63 12.71
CA PHE A 66 -3.26 7.69 13.73
C PHE A 66 -3.77 8.26 15.05
N ASP A 67 -3.41 7.63 16.15
CA ASP A 67 -3.78 8.09 17.51
C ASP A 67 -3.19 9.45 17.84
N GLN A 68 -2.02 9.74 17.25
CA GLN A 68 -1.35 11.04 17.29
C GLN A 68 -0.89 11.40 15.87
N PRO A 69 -0.93 12.69 15.47
CA PRO A 69 -0.45 13.10 14.16
C PRO A 69 1.00 12.65 13.90
N GLN A 70 1.23 12.03 12.75
CA GLN A 70 2.54 11.49 12.37
C GLN A 70 3.26 12.39 11.36
N THR A 71 4.58 12.40 11.41
CA THR A 71 5.41 12.91 10.32
C THR A 71 5.89 11.73 9.51
N LEU A 72 5.49 11.63 8.25
CA LEU A 72 5.87 10.54 7.37
C LEU A 72 6.94 11.03 6.38
N ARG A 73 7.99 10.22 6.23
CA ARG A 73 9.12 10.45 5.33
C ARG A 73 9.27 9.34 4.30
N HIS A 74 8.86 8.13 4.65
CA HIS A 74 8.96 6.97 3.77
C HIS A 74 7.67 6.16 3.83
N ILE A 75 7.18 5.69 2.68
CA ILE A 75 6.08 4.74 2.57
C ILE A 75 6.47 3.64 1.58
N SER A 76 6.36 2.38 2.01
CA SER A 76 6.60 1.18 1.21
C SER A 76 5.29 0.42 1.04
N LEU A 77 4.97 0.04 -0.19
CA LEU A 77 3.84 -0.82 -0.54
C LEU A 77 4.32 -2.02 -1.35
N VAL A 78 3.83 -3.21 -1.02
CA VAL A 78 4.06 -4.41 -1.81
C VAL A 78 2.73 -5.02 -2.20
N PHE A 79 2.45 -5.08 -3.49
CA PHE A 79 1.30 -5.75 -4.06
C PHE A 79 1.70 -7.09 -4.68
N GLU A 80 0.79 -8.06 -4.66
CA GLU A 80 1.06 -9.39 -5.21
C GLU A 80 -0.18 -10.02 -5.85
N GLU A 81 0.01 -10.61 -7.03
CA GLU A 81 -0.97 -11.36 -7.81
C GLU A 81 -0.28 -12.54 -8.48
N ARG A 82 -0.68 -13.76 -8.12
CA ARG A 82 -0.02 -15.00 -8.57
C ARG A 82 -0.87 -15.84 -9.51
N GLN A 83 -2.12 -15.46 -9.74
CA GLN A 83 -3.11 -16.31 -10.39
C GLN A 83 -3.59 -15.71 -11.71
N THR A 84 -3.82 -14.40 -11.74
CA THR A 84 -4.58 -13.78 -12.83
C THR A 84 -3.82 -12.60 -13.43
N THR A 85 -3.78 -12.54 -14.76
CA THR A 85 -3.35 -11.33 -15.47
C THR A 85 -4.42 -10.25 -15.33
N ARG A 86 -4.08 -9.13 -14.69
CA ARG A 86 -5.02 -8.03 -14.48
C ARG A 86 -4.31 -6.69 -14.37
N THR A 87 -5.03 -5.64 -14.75
CA THR A 87 -4.60 -4.25 -14.53
C THR A 87 -5.25 -3.73 -13.26
N GLN A 88 -4.43 -3.43 -12.25
CA GLN A 88 -4.83 -2.82 -11.00
C GLN A 88 -4.61 -1.31 -11.07
N GLU A 89 -5.48 -0.53 -10.41
CA GLU A 89 -5.19 0.85 -10.03
C GLU A 89 -5.13 0.94 -8.50
N PHE A 90 -4.26 1.78 -7.96
CA PHE A 90 -4.37 2.21 -6.57
C PHE A 90 -4.13 3.71 -6.42
N VAL A 91 -4.63 4.23 -5.31
CA VAL A 91 -4.45 5.62 -4.87
C VAL A 91 -3.98 5.59 -3.44
N LEU A 92 -2.83 6.21 -3.18
CA LEU A 92 -2.39 6.51 -1.83
C LEU A 92 -2.65 7.99 -1.57
N ARG A 93 -3.38 8.30 -0.51
CA ARG A 93 -3.75 9.67 -0.15
C ARG A 93 -3.71 9.86 1.35
N TRP A 94 -3.62 11.10 1.79
CA TRP A 94 -3.49 11.42 3.20
C TRP A 94 -4.29 12.65 3.60
N SER A 95 -4.53 12.78 4.90
CA SER A 95 -5.23 13.90 5.52
C SER A 95 -4.51 14.37 6.78
N SER A 96 -4.45 15.69 6.97
CA SER A 96 -4.00 16.33 8.20
C SER A 96 -5.15 16.86 9.07
N ASP A 97 -6.39 16.60 8.69
CA ASP A 97 -7.58 17.22 9.28
C ASP A 97 -8.64 16.19 9.71
N GLY A 98 -8.23 14.98 10.05
CA GLY A 98 -9.11 13.91 10.50
C GLY A 98 -10.04 13.42 9.40
N ALA A 99 -9.50 13.16 8.21
CA ALA A 99 -10.21 12.67 7.04
C ALA A 99 -11.32 13.59 6.49
N ARG A 100 -11.32 14.89 6.81
CA ARG A 100 -12.25 15.87 6.21
C ARG A 100 -11.86 16.23 4.78
N SER A 101 -10.56 16.29 4.50
CA SER A 101 -10.01 16.48 3.17
C SER A 101 -8.83 15.55 2.93
N PHE A 102 -8.67 15.11 1.69
CA PHE A 102 -7.57 14.24 1.28
C PHE A 102 -6.74 14.87 0.17
N ARG A 103 -5.43 14.62 0.23
CA ARG A 103 -4.47 14.93 -0.83
C ARG A 103 -3.85 13.63 -1.34
N ASP A 104 -3.89 13.43 -2.65
CA ASP A 104 -3.24 12.29 -3.29
C ASP A 104 -1.71 12.43 -3.14
N ILE A 105 -1.07 11.36 -2.68
CA ILE A 105 0.39 11.19 -2.73
C ILE A 105 0.74 10.67 -4.13
N VAL A 106 0.03 9.61 -4.55
CA VAL A 106 0.23 8.96 -5.85
C VAL A 106 -1.05 8.27 -6.30
N ARG A 107 -1.20 8.16 -7.62
CA ARG A 107 -2.15 7.27 -8.28
C ARG A 107 -1.40 6.52 -9.38
N GLN A 108 -1.45 5.21 -9.33
CA GLN A 108 -0.74 4.37 -10.28
C GLN A 108 -1.59 3.21 -10.77
N GLN A 109 -1.31 2.80 -12.00
CA GLN A 109 -1.84 1.60 -12.59
C GLN A 109 -0.70 0.64 -12.89
N TRP A 110 -0.90 -0.64 -12.59
CA TRP A 110 0.07 -1.70 -12.83
C TRP A 110 -0.59 -2.91 -13.47
N ASN A 111 0.14 -3.59 -14.36
CA ASN A 111 -0.28 -4.81 -15.02
C ASN A 111 0.39 -6.01 -14.37
N PHE A 112 -0.36 -6.78 -13.58
CA PHE A 112 0.09 -8.10 -13.16
C PHE A 112 -0.02 -9.06 -14.33
N SER A 113 1.05 -9.79 -14.59
CA SER A 113 1.12 -10.84 -15.62
C SER A 113 1.88 -12.02 -15.04
N PRO A 114 1.28 -12.82 -14.13
CA PRO A 114 1.95 -13.97 -13.57
C PRO A 114 2.13 -15.08 -14.64
N PRO A 115 3.26 -15.80 -14.64
CA PRO A 115 4.35 -15.75 -13.64
C PRO A 115 5.39 -14.65 -13.86
N GLU A 116 5.35 -13.89 -14.95
CA GLU A 116 6.41 -12.94 -15.34
C GLU A 116 6.50 -11.70 -14.44
N ALA A 117 5.35 -11.16 -14.02
CA ALA A 117 5.24 -9.97 -13.18
C ALA A 117 4.18 -10.16 -12.07
N PRO A 118 4.44 -11.01 -11.06
CA PRO A 118 3.48 -11.35 -10.02
C PRO A 118 3.49 -10.38 -8.84
N ARG A 119 4.45 -9.45 -8.79
CA ARG A 119 4.67 -8.56 -7.65
C ARG A 119 5.01 -7.17 -8.15
N GLU A 120 4.46 -6.18 -7.45
CA GLU A 120 4.83 -4.77 -7.61
C GLU A 120 5.27 -4.22 -6.26
N ILE A 121 6.37 -3.47 -6.25
CA ILE A 121 6.96 -2.87 -5.05
C ILE A 121 7.07 -1.36 -5.33
N GLU A 122 6.43 -0.58 -4.48
CA GLU A 122 6.41 0.88 -4.58
C GLU A 122 7.04 1.48 -3.33
N GLU A 123 7.99 2.39 -3.54
CA GLU A 123 8.75 3.05 -2.47
C GLU A 123 8.69 4.57 -2.67
N TYR A 124 8.08 5.29 -1.73
CA TYR A 124 7.89 6.73 -1.81
C TYR A 124 8.61 7.47 -0.70
N GLN A 125 9.58 8.30 -1.09
CA GLN A 125 10.13 9.33 -0.22
C GLN A 125 9.19 10.54 -0.22
N VAL A 126 8.57 10.80 0.92
CA VAL A 126 7.57 11.85 1.12
C VAL A 126 8.05 12.84 2.19
N GLN A 127 7.39 13.99 2.30
CA GLN A 127 7.64 14.97 3.35
C GLN A 127 6.31 15.47 3.88
N LEU A 128 5.61 14.60 4.61
CA LEU A 128 4.27 14.87 5.13
C LEU A 128 4.36 15.14 6.62
N SER A 129 3.71 16.20 7.06
CA SER A 129 3.64 16.60 8.47
C SER A 129 2.19 16.59 8.93
N ASP A 130 1.98 16.34 10.22
CA ASP A 130 0.67 16.31 10.86
C ASP A 130 -0.31 15.34 10.20
N VAL A 131 0.18 14.19 9.72
CA VAL A 131 -0.65 13.16 9.10
C VAL A 131 -1.54 12.54 10.16
N THR A 132 -2.84 12.77 10.05
CA THR A 132 -3.86 12.18 10.92
C THR A 132 -4.48 10.92 10.30
N THR A 133 -4.49 10.83 8.98
CA THR A 133 -5.04 9.68 8.26
C THR A 133 -4.24 9.41 7.00
N LEU A 134 -3.92 8.14 6.78
CA LEU A 134 -3.42 7.63 5.51
C LEU A 134 -4.46 6.68 4.94
N GLU A 135 -4.74 6.77 3.64
CA GLU A 135 -5.71 5.92 2.98
C GLU A 135 -5.14 5.35 1.68
N LEU A 136 -5.24 4.04 1.55
CA LEU A 136 -4.94 3.29 0.35
C LEU A 136 -6.24 2.76 -0.24
N VAL A 137 -6.57 3.21 -1.45
CA VAL A 137 -7.71 2.72 -2.23
C VAL A 137 -7.19 1.86 -3.36
N VAL A 138 -7.63 0.61 -3.44
CA VAL A 138 -7.20 -0.37 -4.46
C VAL A 138 -8.40 -0.77 -5.32
N MET A 139 -8.30 -0.52 -6.62
CA MET A 139 -9.17 -1.09 -7.64
C MET A 139 -8.46 -2.31 -8.24
N PRO A 140 -8.79 -3.54 -7.80
CA PRO A 140 -8.01 -4.73 -8.17
C PRO A 140 -8.04 -5.00 -9.68
N GLN A 141 -9.10 -4.62 -10.36
CA GLN A 141 -9.19 -4.77 -11.81
C GLN A 141 -9.98 -3.61 -12.41
N ILE A 142 -9.31 -2.74 -13.17
CA ILE A 142 -9.95 -1.54 -13.77
C ILE A 142 -11.06 -1.90 -14.75
N ALA A 143 -10.96 -3.05 -15.40
CA ALA A 143 -11.98 -3.57 -16.31
C ALA A 143 -13.24 -4.09 -15.57
N GLY A 144 -13.23 -4.06 -14.23
CA GLY A 144 -14.23 -4.73 -13.39
C GLY A 144 -14.05 -6.24 -13.39
N GLY A 145 -14.81 -6.93 -12.54
CA GLY A 145 -14.79 -8.40 -12.43
C GLY A 145 -14.77 -8.87 -10.98
N ALA A 146 -14.48 -10.17 -10.81
CA ALA A 146 -14.45 -10.82 -9.50
C ALA A 146 -13.08 -10.75 -8.80
N ALA A 147 -12.13 -9.98 -9.34
CA ALA A 147 -10.82 -9.80 -8.73
C ALA A 147 -10.97 -9.11 -7.36
N ARG A 148 -10.17 -9.57 -6.40
CA ARG A 148 -10.15 -9.06 -5.03
C ARG A 148 -8.83 -8.37 -4.76
N ALA A 149 -8.87 -7.26 -4.04
CA ALA A 149 -7.66 -6.53 -3.68
C ALA A 149 -6.82 -7.36 -2.70
N SER A 150 -5.50 -7.28 -2.86
CA SER A 150 -4.51 -7.90 -2.00
C SER A 150 -3.40 -6.89 -1.74
N LEU A 151 -2.81 -6.96 -0.55
CA LEU A 151 -1.65 -6.17 -0.17
C LEU A 151 -0.73 -7.03 0.67
N ARG A 152 0.50 -7.20 0.22
CA ARG A 152 1.49 -8.02 0.92
C ARG A 152 2.09 -7.29 2.11
N SER A 153 2.40 -5.99 1.96
CA SER A 153 3.02 -5.19 3.01
C SER A 153 2.70 -3.70 2.80
N LEU A 154 2.43 -2.99 3.89
CA LEU A 154 2.44 -1.52 3.97
C LEU A 154 3.29 -1.13 5.18
N ARG A 155 4.34 -0.33 4.94
CA ARG A 155 5.24 0.18 5.98
C ARG A 155 5.48 1.66 5.80
N MET A 156 5.79 2.36 6.88
CA MET A 156 6.13 3.78 6.84
C MET A 156 6.97 4.21 8.04
N SER A 157 7.70 5.30 7.88
CA SER A 157 8.54 5.93 8.91
C SER A 157 8.54 7.44 8.79
#